data_AF-A0A7C9AHN3-F1
#
_entry.id   AF-A0A7C9AHN3-F1
#
_cell.length_a   1.000
_cell.length_b   1.000
_cell.length_c   1.000
_cell.angle_alpha   90.00
_cell.angle_beta   90.00
_cell.angle_gamma   90.00
#
_symmetry.space_group_name_H-M   'P 1'
#
loop_
_entity.id
_entity.type
_entity.pdbx_description
1 polymer ?
#
loop_
_entity_poly.entity_id
_entity_poly.type
_entity_poly.pdbx_seq_one_letter_code
_entity_poly.pdbx_strand_id
1 'polypeptide(L)'
;HNEWITGFSEGLGCCSSIRAEIRAVLRGLRLAREAQAKKLCLQVDSSVVVGMLTRQTGCNPGLRGLIHQCHTLLAWEGWEVEIYHVFREANRVADILANMG
;
A
#
# COMPACT_ATOMS: atom_id res chain seq x y z
N HIS A 1 10.00 -16.07 17.53
CA HIS A 1 10.84 -15.59 16.42
C HIS A 1 9.91 -15.02 15.36
N ASN A 2 9.87 -13.71 15.17
CA ASN A 2 9.06 -13.07 14.12
C ASN A 2 10.02 -12.61 13.03
N GLU A 3 10.42 -13.55 12.18
CA GLU A 3 11.19 -13.23 10.97
C GLU A 3 10.24 -12.56 9.97
N TRP A 4 10.52 -11.30 9.64
CA TRP A 4 9.88 -10.59 8.55
C TRP A 4 10.37 -11.22 7.24
N ILE A 5 9.50 -12.00 6.58
CA ILE A 5 9.92 -12.85 5.45
C ILE A 5 10.09 -12.04 4.16
N THR A 6 9.38 -10.93 3.98
CA THR A 6 9.64 -10.01 2.85
C THR A 6 8.90 -8.68 3.03
N GLY A 7 9.52 -7.57 2.61
CA GLY A 7 8.91 -6.24 2.56
C GLY A 7 9.06 -5.67 1.17
N PHE A 8 7.95 -5.30 0.53
CA PHE A 8 7.95 -4.64 -0.77
C PHE A 8 7.63 -3.16 -0.56
N SER A 9 8.54 -2.28 -0.97
CA SER A 9 8.33 -0.83 -0.97
C SER A 9 8.48 -0.32 -2.40
N GLU A 10 7.37 -0.03 -3.07
CA GLU A 10 7.37 0.65 -4.36
C GLU A 10 7.12 2.14 -4.11
N GLY A 11 8.20 2.88 -3.97
CA GLY A 11 8.16 4.33 -3.80
C GLY A 11 7.80 5.01 -5.11
N LEU A 12 6.51 5.12 -5.43
CA LEU A 12 6.07 6.00 -6.50
C LEU A 12 6.26 7.44 -5.99
N GLY A 13 7.13 8.23 -6.64
CA GLY A 13 7.62 9.52 -6.15
C GLY A 13 6.55 10.61 -5.96
N CYS A 14 6.98 11.86 -5.74
CA CYS A 14 6.18 13.05 -5.36
C CYS A 14 4.96 13.41 -6.23
N CYS A 15 4.57 12.61 -7.22
CA CYS A 15 3.42 12.81 -8.10
C CYS A 15 2.68 11.50 -8.42
N SER A 16 2.60 10.57 -7.48
CA SER A 16 1.81 9.36 -7.66
C SER A 16 0.31 9.71 -7.64
N SER A 17 -0.34 9.72 -8.80
CA SER A 17 -1.80 9.79 -8.83
C SER A 17 -2.39 8.66 -7.96
N ILE A 18 -3.52 8.89 -7.28
CA ILE A 18 -4.24 7.87 -6.47
C ILE A 18 -4.35 6.52 -7.20
N ARG A 19 -4.56 6.56 -8.52
CA ARG A 19 -4.64 5.37 -9.37
C ARG A 19 -3.31 4.59 -9.47
N ALA A 20 -2.18 5.30 -9.51
CA ALA A 20 -0.85 4.70 -9.55
C ALA A 20 -0.52 4.04 -8.20
N GLU A 21 -0.84 4.68 -7.08
CA GLU A 21 -0.65 4.13 -5.74
C GLU A 21 -1.47 2.86 -5.52
N ILE A 22 -2.76 2.87 -5.89
CA ILE A 22 -3.59 1.66 -5.82
C ILE A 22 -3.01 0.53 -6.70
N ARG A 23 -2.43 0.86 -7.86
CA ARG A 23 -1.75 -0.13 -8.71
C ARG A 23 -0.49 -0.70 -8.07
N ALA A 24 0.31 0.13 -7.40
CA ALA A 24 1.48 -0.33 -6.65
C ALA A 24 1.08 -1.25 -5.49
N VAL A 25 0.04 -0.88 -4.72
CA VAL A 25 -0.54 -1.74 -3.67
C VAL A 25 -0.95 -3.08 -4.25
N LEU A 26 -1.74 -3.06 -5.33
CA LEU A 26 -2.23 -4.27 -5.97
C LEU A 26 -1.08 -5.17 -6.47
N ARG A 27 0.01 -4.56 -6.97
CA ARG A 27 1.22 -5.28 -7.38
C ARG A 27 1.92 -5.90 -6.17
N GLY A 28 2.11 -5.16 -5.08
CA GLY A 28 2.71 -5.66 -3.84
C GLY A 28 1.91 -6.84 -3.26
N LEU A 29 0.57 -6.76 -3.25
CA LEU A 29 -0.29 -7.86 -2.85
C LEU A 29 -0.13 -9.10 -3.73
N ARG A 30 -0.02 -8.96 -5.05
CA ARG A 30 0.24 -10.12 -5.93
C ARG A 30 1.59 -10.76 -5.67
N LEU A 31 2.64 -9.95 -5.53
CA LEU A 31 3.98 -10.45 -5.25
C LEU A 31 4.06 -11.18 -3.91
N ALA A 32 3.43 -10.64 -2.86
CA ALA A 32 3.36 -11.31 -1.57
C ALA A 32 2.60 -12.65 -1.64
N ARG A 33 1.58 -12.74 -2.51
CA ARG A 33 0.83 -13.98 -2.75
C ARG A 33 1.66 -15.01 -3.50
N GLU A 34 2.38 -14.59 -4.54
CA GLU A 34 3.32 -15.43 -5.28
C GLU A 34 4.44 -15.94 -4.37
N ALA A 35 4.88 -15.12 -3.41
CA ALA A 35 5.84 -15.51 -2.37
C ALA A 35 5.25 -16.37 -1.25
N GLN A 36 3.95 -16.70 -1.31
CA GLN A 36 3.23 -17.45 -0.26
C GLN A 36 3.41 -16.88 1.15
N ALA A 37 3.61 -15.56 1.26
CA ALA A 37 3.72 -14.89 2.55
C ALA A 37 2.43 -15.11 3.34
N LYS A 38 2.50 -15.34 4.65
CA LYS A 38 1.31 -15.45 5.51
C LYS A 38 0.96 -14.15 6.22
N LYS A 39 1.99 -13.31 6.43
CA LYS A 39 1.89 -12.02 7.09
C LYS A 39 2.43 -10.95 6.16
N LEU A 40 1.66 -9.88 5.99
CA LEU A 40 2.01 -8.77 5.12
C LEU A 40 1.79 -7.46 5.85
N CYS A 41 2.82 -6.63 5.89
CA CYS A 41 2.68 -5.24 6.30
C CYS A 41 2.66 -4.35 5.06
N LEU A 42 1.51 -3.77 4.78
CA LEU A 42 1.29 -2.88 3.64
C LEU A 42 1.45 -1.43 4.11
N GLN A 43 2.53 -0.77 3.69
CA GLN A 43 2.73 0.66 3.91
C GLN A 43 2.16 1.44 2.73
N VAL A 44 1.28 2.39 3.03
CA VAL A 44 0.64 3.27 2.05
C VAL A 44 0.90 4.70 2.48
N ASP A 45 1.35 5.54 1.55
CA ASP A 45 1.75 6.93 1.82
C ASP A 45 0.62 7.95 1.66
N SER A 46 -0.56 7.47 1.28
CA SER A 46 -1.75 8.27 1.01
C SER A 46 -2.92 7.85 1.89
N SER A 47 -3.35 8.76 2.76
CA SER A 47 -4.50 8.57 3.64
C SER A 47 -5.77 8.32 2.85
N VAL A 48 -5.86 8.87 1.64
CA VAL A 48 -6.97 8.65 0.70
C VAL A 48 -6.99 7.18 0.24
N VAL A 49 -5.85 6.63 -0.15
CA VAL A 49 -5.75 5.22 -0.56
C VAL A 49 -6.00 4.28 0.61
N VAL A 50 -5.46 4.58 1.80
CA VAL A 50 -5.76 3.81 3.03
C VAL A 50 -7.27 3.85 3.31
N GLY A 51 -7.88 5.02 3.22
CA GLY A 51 -9.34 5.19 3.35
C GLY A 51 -10.12 4.35 2.35
N MET A 52 -9.69 4.32 1.09
CA MET A 52 -10.30 3.50 0.03
C MET A 52 -10.13 2.00 0.25
N LEU A 53 -9.01 1.55 0.81
CA LEU A 53 -8.74 0.14 1.12
C LEU A 53 -9.41 -0.35 2.41
N THR A 54 -9.72 0.56 3.32
CA THR A 54 -10.37 0.24 4.61
C THR A 54 -11.88 0.47 4.59
N ARG A 55 -12.34 1.49 3.85
CA ARG A 55 -13.74 1.89 3.74
C ARG A 55 -14.15 1.77 2.27
N GLN A 56 -15.06 0.84 1.99
CA GLN A 56 -15.60 0.60 0.63
C GLN A 56 -16.46 1.77 0.08
N THR A 57 -16.55 2.91 0.78
CA THR A 57 -17.49 3.99 0.48
C THR A 57 -16.81 5.16 -0.22
N GLY A 58 -17.37 5.61 -1.35
CA GLY A 58 -16.96 6.87 -2.02
C GLY A 58 -15.92 6.73 -3.15
N CYS A 59 -15.64 5.53 -3.64
CA CYS A 59 -14.66 5.34 -4.70
C CYS A 59 -15.18 5.79 -6.07
N ASN A 60 -14.40 6.62 -6.76
CA ASN A 60 -14.64 7.00 -8.16
C ASN A 60 -14.84 5.74 -9.02
N PRO A 61 -15.85 5.65 -9.91
CA PRO A 61 -16.12 4.46 -10.73
C PRO A 61 -14.89 3.91 -11.45
N GLY A 62 -13.97 4.76 -11.90
CA GLY A 62 -12.71 4.35 -12.55
C GLY A 62 -11.68 3.67 -11.63
N LEU A 63 -11.81 3.81 -10.31
CA LEU A 63 -10.92 3.20 -9.30
C LEU A 63 -11.56 1.99 -8.62
N ARG A 64 -12.89 1.89 -8.63
CA ARG A 64 -13.65 0.82 -7.96
C ARG A 64 -13.18 -0.57 -8.36
N GLY A 65 -12.86 -0.79 -9.64
CA GLY A 65 -12.35 -2.08 -10.12
C GLY A 65 -10.98 -2.46 -9.54
N LEU A 66 -10.08 -1.49 -9.38
CA LEU A 66 -8.75 -1.73 -8.80
C LEU A 66 -8.84 -1.99 -7.30
N ILE A 67 -9.69 -1.23 -6.61
CA ILE A 67 -9.90 -1.35 -5.16
C ILE A 67 -10.57 -2.70 -4.85
N HIS A 68 -11.55 -3.11 -5.66
CA HIS A 68 -12.17 -4.43 -5.53
C HIS A 68 -11.13 -5.56 -5.65
N GLN A 69 -10.24 -5.50 -6.63
CA GLN A 69 -9.15 -6.49 -6.75
C GLN A 69 -8.23 -6.50 -5.52
N CYS A 70 -7.92 -5.33 -4.95
CA CYS A 70 -7.15 -5.26 -3.71
C CYS A 70 -7.88 -5.96 -2.57
N HIS A 71 -9.17 -5.67 -2.38
CA HIS A 71 -9.98 -6.34 -1.36
C HIS A 71 -10.08 -7.86 -1.56
N THR A 72 -10.21 -8.33 -2.79
CA THR A 72 -10.21 -9.78 -3.09
C THR A 72 -8.92 -10.45 -2.63
N LEU A 73 -7.77 -9.78 -2.81
CA LEU A 73 -6.49 -10.31 -2.34
C LEU A 73 -6.33 -10.20 -0.83
N LEU A 74 -6.79 -9.10 -0.22
CA LEU A 74 -6.76 -8.90 1.23
C LEU A 74 -7.68 -9.87 1.98
N ALA A 75 -8.79 -10.27 1.36
CA ALA A 75 -9.74 -11.25 1.91
C ALA A 75 -9.31 -12.70 1.66
N TRP A 76 -8.08 -12.94 1.20
CA TRP A 76 -7.59 -14.30 1.00
C TRP A 76 -7.43 -15.02 2.34
N GLU A 77 -7.91 -16.27 2.40
CA GLU A 77 -7.91 -17.04 3.64
C GLU A 77 -6.49 -17.38 4.09
N GLY A 78 -6.20 -17.13 5.37
CA GLY A 78 -4.87 -17.37 5.95
C GLY A 78 -3.88 -16.21 5.78
N TRP A 79 -4.33 -15.06 5.29
CA TRP A 79 -3.54 -13.83 5.27
C TRP A 79 -3.78 -12.93 6.47
N GLU A 80 -2.71 -12.61 7.18
CA GLU A 80 -2.67 -11.55 8.17
C GLU A 80 -2.08 -10.30 7.51
N VAL A 81 -2.93 -9.38 7.05
CA VAL A 81 -2.48 -8.12 6.43
C VAL A 81 -2.72 -6.94 7.37
N GLU A 82 -1.65 -6.23 7.68
CA GLU A 82 -1.69 -4.99 8.45
C GLU A 82 -1.40 -3.81 7.53
N ILE A 83 -2.33 -2.85 7.48
CA ILE A 83 -2.20 -1.65 6.63
C ILE A 83 -1.74 -0.49 7.50
N TYR A 84 -0.59 0.08 7.17
CA TYR A 84 0.00 1.23 7.85
C TYR A 84 -0.03 2.45 6.93
N HIS A 85 -0.56 3.56 7.46
CA HIS A 85 -0.43 4.85 6.80
C HIS A 85 0.91 5.50 7.17
N VAL A 86 1.78 5.72 6.21
CA VAL A 86 3.06 6.42 6.42
C VAL A 86 2.93 7.83 5.84
N PHE A 87 2.84 8.85 6.69
CA PHE A 87 2.82 10.23 6.22
C PHE A 87 4.15 10.58 5.54
N ARG A 88 4.22 10.48 4.21
CA ARG A 88 5.37 10.97 3.45
C ARG A 88 5.58 12.48 3.63
N GLU A 89 4.54 13.24 3.99
CA GLU A 89 4.69 14.67 4.28
C GLU A 89 5.58 14.95 5.49
N ALA A 90 5.57 14.07 6.50
CA ALA A 90 6.51 14.15 7.62
C ALA A 90 7.95 13.85 7.17
N ASN A 91 8.11 12.92 6.23
CA ASN A 91 9.40 12.62 5.62
C ASN A 91 9.83 13.63 4.57
N ARG A 92 8.98 14.50 4.04
CA ARG A 92 9.40 15.51 3.06
C ARG A 92 10.34 16.53 3.69
N VAL A 93 10.10 16.89 4.95
CA VAL A 93 11.01 17.73 5.74
C VAL A 93 12.29 16.98 6.05
N ALA A 94 12.21 15.68 6.38
CA ALA A 94 13.38 14.84 6.64
C ALA A 94 14.21 14.56 5.37
N ASP A 95 13.59 14.36 4.21
CA ASP A 95 14.24 14.18 2.91
C ASP A 95 14.91 15.48 2.45
N ILE A 96 14.26 16.63 2.64
CA ILE A 96 14.86 17.93 2.36
C ILE A 96 16.07 18.18 3.28
N LEU A 97 16.00 17.76 4.55
CA LEU A 97 17.13 17.84 5.49
C LEU A 97 18.23 16.82 5.18
N ALA A 98 17.88 15.62 4.69
CA ALA A 98 18.84 14.56 4.34
C ALA A 98 19.56 14.83 3.00
N ASN A 99 18.97 15.62 2.10
CA ASN A 99 19.57 16.06 0.83
C ASN A 99 20.28 17.42 0.92
N MET A 100 20.35 18.05 2.10
CA MET A 100 21.22 19.22 2.37
C MET A 100 22.54 18.80 3.04
N GLY A 101 23.13 17.71 2.55
CA GLY A 101 24.51 17.32 2.81
C GLY A 101 25.41 17.69 1.64
#